data_AF-A0A359DA99-F1
#
_entry.id   AF-A0A359DA99-F1
#
_cell.length_a   1.000
_cell.length_b   1.000
_cell.length_c   1.000
_cell.angle_alpha   90.00
_cell.angle_beta   90.00
_cell.angle_gamma   90.00
#
_symmetry.space_group_name_H-M   'P 1'
#
loop_
_entity.id
_entity.type
_entity.pdbx_description
1 polymer ?
#
loop_
_entity_poly.entity_id
_entity_poly.type
_entity_poly.pdbx_seq_one_letter_code
_entity_poly.pdbx_strand_id
1 'polypeptide(L)' 'MKKILVIGYVWPEPCSSAAGSRMHELLVLFRAQGWQVTFASAAALSEHRADLRALEIPEVAI' A
#
# COMPACT_ATOMS: atom_id res chain seq x y z
N MET A 1 6.22 -19.33 2.02
CA MET A 1 6.27 -17.85 2.00
C MET A 1 5.02 -17.31 1.33
N LYS A 2 4.27 -16.41 1.96
CA LYS A 2 3.00 -15.88 1.41
C LYS A 2 3.24 -14.59 0.62
N LYS A 3 2.50 -14.42 -0.48
CA LYS A 3 2.55 -13.24 -1.35
C LYS A 3 1.16 -12.62 -1.45
N ILE A 4 1.09 -11.30 -1.37
CA ILE A 4 -0.14 -10.51 -1.51
C ILE A 4 0.04 -9.46 -2.59
N LEU A 5 -0.93 -9.39 -3.48
CA LEU A 5 -1.15 -8.25 -4.36
C LEU A 5 -2.35 -7.46 -3.85
N VAL A 6 -2.13 -6.20 -3.51
CA VAL A 6 -3.20 -5.25 -3.19
C VAL A 6 -3.44 -4.39 -4.43
N ILE A 7 -4.69 -4.30 -4.87
CA ILE A 7 -5.09 -3.46 -6.01
C ILE A 7 -5.98 -2.35 -5.47
N GLY A 8 -5.49 -1.11 -5.55
CA GLY A 8 -6.20 0.09 -5.11
C GLY A 8 -6.71 0.90 -6.29
N TYR A 9 -7.95 1.39 -6.19
CA TYR A 9 -8.46 2.42 -7.12
C TYR A 9 -7.60 3.70 -7.05
N VAL A 10 -7.07 4.01 -5.87
CA VAL A 10 -6.07 5.04 -5.61
C VAL A 10 -4.93 4.47 -4.77
N TRP A 11 -3.81 5.17 -4.72
CA TRP A 11 -2.73 4.90 -3.76
C TRP A 11 -3.23 5.11 -2.33
N PRO A 12 -2.70 4.37 -1.34
CA PRO A 12 -3.15 4.51 0.04
C PRO A 12 -2.69 5.87 0.59
N GLU A 13 -3.63 6.67 1.09
CA GLU A 13 -3.37 8.00 1.66
C GLU A 13 -3.80 8.02 3.15
N PRO A 14 -2.88 7.75 4.10
CA PRO A 14 -3.23 7.54 5.51
C PRO A 14 -3.91 8.74 6.17
N CYS A 15 -3.56 9.95 5.74
CA CYS A 15 -4.04 11.20 6.31
C CYS A 15 -5.27 11.77 5.56
N SER A 16 -5.66 11.19 4.43
CA SER A 16 -6.74 11.73 3.58
C SER A 16 -8.09 11.06 3.83
N SER A 17 -8.11 9.79 4.27
CA SER A 17 -9.36 9.05 4.48
C SER A 17 -9.25 7.90 5.48
N ALA A 18 -10.39 7.48 6.02
CA ALA A 18 -10.49 6.26 6.84
C ALA A 18 -10.09 5.00 6.05
N ALA A 19 -10.36 4.95 4.75
CA ALA A 19 -9.95 3.84 3.90
C ALA A 19 -8.43 3.81 3.70
N GLY A 20 -7.81 4.97 3.49
CA GLY A 20 -6.36 5.09 3.32
C GLY A 20 -5.58 4.75 4.59
N SER A 21 -6.03 5.23 5.75
CA SER A 21 -5.44 4.86 7.06
C SER A 21 -5.58 3.37 7.30
N ARG A 22 -6.76 2.79 7.09
CA ARG A 22 -6.95 1.35 7.28
C ARG A 22 -6.09 0.51 6.32
N MET A 23 -5.95 0.94 5.07
CA MET A 23 -5.07 0.27 4.12
C MET A 23 -3.62 0.29 4.60
N HIS A 24 -3.13 1.42 5.10
CA HIS A 24 -1.78 1.52 5.65
C HIS A 24 -1.54 0.55 6.83
N GLU A 25 -2.48 0.46 7.77
CA GLU A 25 -2.40 -0.49 8.90
C GLU A 25 -2.31 -1.95 8.44
N LEU A 26 -3.07 -2.32 7.40
CA LEU A 26 -3.03 -3.66 6.84
C LEU A 26 -1.68 -3.97 6.18
N LEU A 27 -1.12 -3.00 5.45
CA LEU A 27 0.19 -3.15 4.82
C LEU A 27 1.29 -3.37 5.87
N VAL A 28 1.28 -2.60 6.96
CA VAL A 28 2.19 -2.77 8.10
C VAL A 28 2.01 -4.15 8.73
N LEU A 29 0.76 -4.58 8.96
CA LEU A 29 0.46 -5.90 9.53
C LEU A 29 1.00 -7.04 8.66
N PHE A 30 0.83 -6.98 7.34
CA PHE A 30 1.31 -8.02 6.43
C PHE A 30 2.84 -8.09 6.39
N ARG A 31 3.51 -6.93 6.41
CA ARG A 31 4.98 -6.88 6.53
C ARG A 31 5.45 -7.46 7.86
N ALA A 32 4.79 -7.14 8.97
CA ALA A 32 5.11 -7.70 10.29
C ALA A 32 4.94 -9.24 10.36
N GLN A 33 4.03 -9.81 9.55
CA GLN A 33 3.88 -11.27 9.40
C GLN A 33 4.93 -11.92 8.49
N GLY A 34 5.88 -11.14 7.96
CA GLY A 34 6.92 -11.63 7.03
C GLY A 34 6.38 -11.93 5.63
N TRP A 35 5.25 -11.33 5.23
CA TRP A 35 4.68 -11.56 3.90
C TRP A 35 5.28 -10.61 2.88
N GLN A 36 5.34 -11.07 1.64
CA GLN A 36 5.69 -10.21 0.50
C GLN A 36 4.43 -9.51 0.02
N VAL A 37 4.46 -8.19 0.00
CA VAL A 37 3.32 -7.36 -0.37
C VAL A 37 3.73 -6.51 -1.57
N THR A 38 2.88 -6.47 -2.59
CA THR A 38 2.98 -5.53 -3.71
C THR A 38 1.70 -4.73 -3.77
N PHE A 39 1.80 -3.41 -3.98
CA PHE A 39 0.65 -2.54 -4.18
C PHE A 39 0.58 -2.08 -5.64
N ALA A 40 -0.58 -2.26 -6.28
CA ALA A 40 -0.82 -1.83 -7.65
C ALA A 40 -1.98 -0.84 -7.74
N SER A 41 -1.84 0.18 -8.59
CA SER A 41 -2.91 1.14 -8.88
C SER A 41 -2.74 1.75 -10.26
N ALA A 42 -3.88 2.06 -10.90
CA ALA A 42 -3.92 2.83 -12.15
C ALA A 42 -3.89 4.36 -11.89
N ALA A 43 -4.01 4.79 -10.63
CA ALA A 43 -4.00 6.20 -10.29
C ALA A 43 -2.60 6.81 -10.51
N ALA A 44 -2.58 8.10 -10.88
CA ALA A 44 -1.36 8.87 -10.82
C ALA A 44 -0.85 8.97 -9.36
N LEU A 45 0.47 9.03 -9.19
CA LEU A 45 1.08 9.21 -7.87
C LEU A 45 0.70 10.59 -7.30
N SER A 46 0.31 10.64 -6.02
CA SER A 46 0.01 11.88 -5.29
C SER A 46 1.06 12.17 -4.21
N GLU A 47 1.12 13.40 -3.72
CA GLU A 47 1.98 13.82 -2.60
C GLU A 47 1.48 13.30 -1.24
N HIS A 48 0.17 13.00 -1.13
CA HIS A 48 -0.47 12.55 0.11
C HIS A 48 -0.40 11.04 0.33
N ARG A 49 0.14 10.28 -0.63
CA ARG A 49 0.26 8.82 -0.53
C ARG A 49 1.25 8.39 0.55
N ALA A 50 1.01 7.22 1.13
CA ALA A 50 1.94 6.58 2.03
C ALA A 50 3.28 6.31 1.33
N ASP A 51 4.39 6.44 2.07
CA ASP A 51 5.69 6.01 1.59
C ASP A 51 5.80 4.48 1.64
N LEU A 52 5.35 3.82 0.58
CA LEU A 52 5.36 2.35 0.50
C LEU A 52 6.78 1.79 0.40
N ARG A 53 7.74 2.60 -0.06
CA ARG A 53 9.16 2.20 -0.09
C ARG A 53 9.73 2.07 1.32
N ALA A 54 9.35 2.95 2.24
CA ALA A 54 9.72 2.84 3.65
C ALA A 54 9.17 1.57 4.33
N LEU A 55 8.09 0.98 3.79
CA LEU A 55 7.53 -0.30 4.23
C LEU A 55 8.09 -1.51 3.48
N GLU A 56 9.04 -1.30 2.55
CA GLU A 56 9.58 -2.32 1.64
C GLU A 56 8.50 -2.98 0.77
N ILE A 57 7.51 -2.18 0.34
CA ILE A 57 6.40 -2.62 -0.51
C ILE A 57 6.60 -2.03 -1.91
N PRO A 58 6.78 -2.88 -2.95
CA PRO A 58 6.88 -2.40 -4.33
C PRO A 58 5.56 -1.76 -4.80
N GLU A 59 5.70 -0.63 -5.49
CA GLU A 59 4.63 0.08 -6.19
C GLU A 59 4.59 -0.37 -7.66
N VAL A 60 3.41 -0.73 -8.18
CA VAL A 60 3.21 -1.10 -9.58
C VAL A 60 2.11 -0.22 -10.19
N ALA A 61 2.45 0.58 -11.19
CA ALA A 61 1.46 1.26 -12.03
C ALA A 61 0.86 0.26 -13.03
N ILE A 62 -0.46 0.26 -13.19
CA ILE A 62 -1.20 -0.62 -14.12
C ILE A 62 -2.13 0.14 -15.05
#